data_AF-A0A9D8L3L7-F1
#
_entry.id   AF-A0A9D8L3L7-F1
#
_cell.length_a   1.000
_cell.length_b   1.000
_cell.length_c   1.000
_cell.angle_alpha   90.00
_cell.angle_beta   90.00
_cell.angle_gamma   90.00
#
_symmetry.space_group_name_H-M   'P 1'
#
loop_
_entity.id
_entity.type
_entity.pdbx_description
1 polymer ?
#
loop_
_entity_poly.entity_id
_entity_poly.type
_entity_poly.pdbx_seq_one_letter_code
_entity_poly.pdbx_strand_id
1 'polypeptide(L)'
;MSAPCAPGGSTAPSDTTSVKTATAEAVLMAQRVTRRRKAVLSGGLHPQYRGVVETVSHMAEDKVVALPPDPTGSEAILDAIDAETACVVVQSPSFYGQLIDLKPIAEKAHA
;
A
#
# COMPACT_ATOMS: atom_id res chain seq x y z
N MET A 1 29.56 32.94 -1.52
CA MET A 1 29.29 32.59 -2.94
C MET A 1 29.36 31.07 -3.04
N SER A 2 28.40 30.26 -2.60
CA SER A 2 26.93 30.33 -2.55
C SER A 2 26.27 30.32 -3.94
N ALA A 3 26.13 29.12 -4.51
CA ALA A 3 25.12 28.69 -5.50
C ALA A 3 25.19 27.14 -5.60
N PRO A 4 24.09 26.41 -5.88
CA PRO A 4 23.13 25.97 -4.88
C PRO A 4 23.04 24.44 -4.73
N CYS A 5 22.66 24.02 -3.52
CA CYS A 5 22.30 22.65 -3.16
C CYS A 5 21.00 22.26 -3.89
N ALA A 6 21.08 21.35 -4.87
CA ALA A 6 19.91 20.72 -5.47
C ALA A 6 19.42 19.59 -4.53
N PRO A 7 18.17 19.60 -4.04
CA PRO A 7 17.66 18.49 -3.26
C PRO A 7 17.16 17.39 -4.19
N GLY A 8 17.51 16.13 -3.87
CA GLY A 8 16.77 14.98 -4.37
C GLY A 8 17.57 14.04 -5.26
N GLY A 9 18.67 13.50 -4.75
CA GLY A 9 19.09 12.18 -5.16
C GLY A 9 18.01 11.16 -4.77
N SER A 10 17.48 10.44 -5.75
CA SER A 10 16.89 9.12 -5.52
C SER A 10 17.43 8.24 -6.64
N THR A 11 18.52 7.55 -6.33
CA THR A 11 18.92 6.36 -7.08
C THR A 11 17.74 5.39 -7.00
N ALA A 12 16.90 5.37 -8.02
CA ALA A 12 15.91 4.32 -8.16
C ALA A 12 16.66 2.98 -8.18
N PRO A 13 16.41 2.02 -7.27
CA PRO A 13 16.87 0.67 -7.50
C PRO A 13 16.23 0.22 -8.81
N SER A 14 17.06 -0.09 -9.81
CA SER A 14 16.66 -0.48 -11.17
C SER A 14 15.83 -1.77 -11.21
N ASP A 15 15.73 -2.49 -10.11
CA ASP A 15 15.03 -3.76 -10.03
C ASP A 15 13.63 -3.58 -9.44
N THR A 16 12.65 -3.38 -10.32
CA THR A 16 11.20 -3.41 -10.05
C THR A 16 10.74 -4.63 -9.24
N THR A 17 11.58 -5.67 -9.13
CA THR A 17 11.38 -6.86 -8.29
C THR A 17 11.53 -6.54 -6.81
N SER A 18 12.55 -5.74 -6.43
CA SER A 18 12.84 -5.41 -5.02
C SER A 18 11.73 -4.58 -4.36
N VAL A 19 11.12 -3.65 -5.10
CA VAL A 19 10.04 -2.80 -4.59
C VAL A 19 8.75 -3.56 -4.30
N LYS A 20 8.47 -4.64 -5.05
CA LYS A 20 7.31 -5.52 -4.82
C LYS A 20 7.47 -6.32 -3.54
N THR A 21 8.65 -6.91 -3.36
CA THR A 21 8.99 -7.66 -2.13
C THR A 21 9.05 -6.73 -0.92
N ALA A 22 9.65 -5.54 -1.06
CA ALA A 22 9.69 -4.55 0.02
C ALA A 22 8.29 -4.12 0.47
N THR A 23 7.32 -4.00 -0.44
CA THR A 23 5.91 -3.72 -0.09
C THR A 23 5.31 -4.85 0.74
N ALA A 24 5.58 -6.11 0.37
CA ALA A 24 5.09 -7.26 1.12
C ALA A 24 5.73 -7.37 2.51
N GLU A 25 7.04 -7.10 2.62
CA GLU A 25 7.72 -7.04 3.93
C GLU A 25 7.17 -5.93 4.81
N ALA A 26 6.85 -4.75 4.25
CA ALA A 26 6.22 -3.67 4.98
C ALA A 26 4.83 -4.08 5.54
N VAL A 27 4.05 -4.82 4.75
CA VAL A 27 2.76 -5.39 5.19
C VAL A 27 2.97 -6.37 6.35
N LEU A 28 3.93 -7.28 6.25
CA LEU A 28 4.26 -8.21 7.35
C LEU A 28 4.72 -7.49 8.62
N MET A 29 5.53 -6.44 8.47
CA MET A 29 6.00 -5.63 9.60
C MET A 29 4.84 -4.90 10.27
N ALA A 30 3.94 -4.29 9.50
CA ALA A 30 2.77 -3.61 10.05
C ALA A 30 1.88 -4.57 10.83
N GLN A 31 1.64 -5.78 10.31
CA GLN A 31 0.88 -6.83 11.00
C GLN A 31 1.54 -7.28 12.29
N ARG A 32 2.86 -7.43 12.29
CA ARG A 32 3.63 -7.78 13.49
C ARG A 32 3.62 -6.68 14.56
N VAL A 33 3.72 -5.41 14.14
CA VAL A 33 3.73 -4.25 15.05
C VAL A 33 2.35 -4.01 15.66
N THR A 34 1.30 -4.04 14.85
CA THR A 34 -0.08 -3.81 15.30
C THR A 34 -0.71 -5.05 15.95
N ARG A 35 -0.11 -6.24 15.77
CA ARG A 35 -0.66 -7.56 16.15
C ARG A 35 -2.02 -7.86 15.51
N ARG A 36 -2.33 -7.18 14.41
CA ARG A 36 -3.54 -7.33 13.62
C ARG A 36 -3.21 -8.16 12.38
N ARG A 37 -4.15 -8.99 11.92
CA ARG A 37 -3.93 -9.95 10.81
C ARG A 37 -4.60 -9.55 9.50
N LYS A 38 -5.14 -8.34 9.39
CA LYS A 38 -5.87 -7.90 8.18
C LYS A 38 -5.11 -6.79 7.48
N ALA A 39 -4.76 -6.99 6.21
CA ALA A 39 -4.23 -5.95 5.33
C ALA A 39 -5.28 -5.57 4.28
N VAL A 40 -5.41 -4.29 3.97
CA VAL A 40 -6.33 -3.78 2.93
C VAL A 40 -5.52 -3.29 1.73
N LEU A 41 -5.84 -3.74 0.52
CA LEU A 41 -5.19 -3.30 -0.71
C LEU A 41 -6.16 -2.48 -1.58
N SER A 42 -5.68 -1.32 -2.04
CA SER A 42 -6.38 -0.47 -3.01
C SER A 42 -6.66 -1.19 -4.32
N GLY A 43 -7.83 -0.91 -4.91
CA GLY A 43 -8.21 -1.36 -6.25
C GLY A 43 -7.40 -0.67 -7.34
N GLY A 44 -6.78 0.47 -7.02
CA GLY A 44 -5.84 1.17 -7.91
C GLY A 44 -4.43 0.57 -7.96
N LEU A 45 -4.18 -0.54 -7.27
CA LEU A 45 -2.86 -1.18 -7.20
C LEU A 45 -2.60 -2.04 -8.45
N HIS A 46 -1.38 -2.01 -8.98
CA HIS A 46 -1.01 -2.86 -10.11
C HIS A 46 -1.19 -4.37 -9.76
N PRO A 47 -1.78 -5.20 -10.64
CA PRO A 47 -2.11 -6.60 -10.36
C PRO A 47 -0.93 -7.44 -9.87
N GLN A 48 0.27 -7.13 -10.36
CA GLN A 48 1.50 -7.82 -9.93
C GLN A 48 1.90 -7.52 -8.48
N TYR A 49 1.61 -6.33 -7.96
CA TYR A 49 1.87 -6.00 -6.55
C TYR A 49 0.84 -6.70 -5.66
N ARG A 50 -0.43 -6.69 -6.08
CA ARG A 50 -1.51 -7.44 -5.44
C ARG A 50 -1.16 -8.91 -5.27
N GLY A 51 -0.74 -9.58 -6.35
CA GLY A 51 -0.38 -11.00 -6.30
C GLY A 51 0.79 -11.31 -5.38
N VAL A 52 1.80 -10.43 -5.31
CA VAL A 52 2.94 -10.60 -4.39
C VAL A 52 2.50 -10.46 -2.94
N VAL A 53 1.71 -9.43 -2.60
CA VAL A 53 1.21 -9.22 -1.24
C VAL A 53 0.25 -10.35 -0.82
N GLU A 54 -0.68 -10.75 -1.69
CA GLU A 54 -1.57 -11.88 -1.43
C GLU A 54 -0.79 -13.18 -1.19
N THR A 55 0.25 -13.46 -1.98
CA THR A 55 1.08 -14.66 -1.80
C THR A 55 1.84 -14.63 -0.48
N VAL A 56 2.47 -13.50 -0.15
CA VAL A 56 3.27 -13.36 1.08
C VAL A 56 2.39 -13.40 2.32
N SER A 57 1.24 -12.73 2.31
CA SER A 57 0.29 -12.78 3.41
C SER A 57 -0.36 -14.16 3.56
N HIS A 58 -0.65 -14.86 2.46
CA HIS A 58 -1.10 -16.25 2.52
C HIS A 58 -0.07 -17.16 3.17
N MET A 59 1.22 -16.98 2.87
CA MET A 59 2.31 -17.70 3.54
C MET A 59 2.44 -17.37 5.04
N ALA A 60 2.01 -16.18 5.45
CA ALA A 60 2.02 -15.75 6.85
C ALA A 60 0.72 -16.06 7.62
N GLU A 61 -0.25 -16.75 6.99
CA GLU A 61 -1.61 -16.99 7.52
C GLU A 61 -2.38 -15.71 7.88
N ASP A 62 -2.10 -14.65 7.13
CA ASP A 62 -2.67 -13.33 7.30
C ASP A 62 -3.80 -13.09 6.29
N LYS A 63 -4.82 -12.31 6.69
CA LYS A 63 -5.95 -11.94 5.84
C LYS A 63 -5.61 -10.72 4.99
N VAL A 64 -5.88 -10.82 3.69
CA VAL A 64 -5.77 -9.69 2.75
C VAL A 64 -7.13 -9.39 2.14
N VAL A 65 -7.59 -8.15 2.26
CA VAL A 65 -8.79 -7.65 1.60
C VAL A 65 -8.36 -6.73 0.48
N ALA A 66 -8.33 -7.28 -0.73
CA ALA A 66 -7.97 -6.52 -1.91
C ALA A 66 -9.23 -6.04 -2.63
N LEU A 67 -9.43 -4.72 -2.68
CA LEU A 67 -10.60 -4.12 -3.29
C LEU A 67 -10.64 -4.41 -4.81
N PRO A 68 -11.84 -4.45 -5.40
CA PRO A 68 -11.98 -4.59 -6.85
C PRO A 68 -11.36 -3.36 -7.54
N PRO A 69 -10.80 -3.53 -8.75
CA PRO A 69 -10.26 -2.42 -9.52
C PRO A 69 -11.38 -1.45 -9.86
N ASP A 70 -11.25 -0.21 -9.38
CA ASP A 70 -12.19 0.86 -9.68
C ASP A 70 -11.47 1.97 -10.48
N PRO A 71 -11.65 2.01 -11.81
CA PRO A 71 -11.06 3.04 -12.66
C PRO A 71 -11.73 4.41 -12.49
N THR A 72 -12.83 4.50 -11.73
CA THR A 72 -13.55 5.77 -11.47
C THR A 72 -13.12 6.44 -10.17
N GLY A 73 -12.37 5.77 -9.31
CA GLY A 73 -11.77 6.37 -8.10
C GLY A 73 -12.76 6.58 -6.98
N SER A 74 -13.89 5.88 -7.05
CA SER A 74 -14.92 5.75 -6.03
C SER A 74 -14.58 4.60 -5.07
N GLU A 75 -13.31 4.25 -4.91
CA GLU A 75 -12.97 3.10 -4.08
C GLU A 75 -13.34 3.37 -2.61
N ALA A 76 -14.21 2.53 -2.06
CA ALA A 76 -14.61 2.58 -0.66
C ALA A 76 -13.56 1.90 0.23
N ILE A 77 -12.28 2.31 0.13
CA ILE A 77 -11.21 1.80 1.03
C ILE A 77 -11.60 2.02 2.48
N LEU A 78 -12.22 3.16 2.78
CA LEU A 78 -12.63 3.49 4.14
C LEU A 78 -13.58 2.44 4.71
N ASP A 79 -14.47 1.84 3.92
CA ASP A 79 -15.41 0.82 4.39
C ASP A 79 -14.73 -0.53 4.63
N ALA A 80 -13.58 -0.78 4.00
CA ALA A 80 -12.78 -1.97 4.23
C ALA A 80 -11.88 -1.86 5.48
N ILE A 81 -11.62 -0.64 5.97
CA ILE A 81 -10.83 -0.38 7.19
C ILE A 81 -11.70 -0.61 8.42
N ASP A 82 -11.26 -1.54 9.25
CA ASP A 82 -11.85 -1.91 10.54
C ASP A 82 -10.80 -1.94 11.66
N ALA A 83 -11.22 -2.20 12.89
CA ALA A 83 -10.33 -2.31 14.04
C ALA A 83 -9.36 -3.50 13.97
N GLU A 84 -9.58 -4.45 13.06
CA GLU A 84 -8.67 -5.58 12.79
C GLU A 84 -7.65 -5.26 11.68
N THR A 85 -7.73 -4.07 11.06
CA THR A 85 -6.84 -3.66 9.97
C THR A 85 -5.49 -3.22 10.51
N ALA A 86 -4.44 -3.93 10.08
CA ALA A 86 -3.04 -3.66 10.40
C ALA A 86 -2.45 -2.56 9.53
N CYS A 87 -2.76 -2.59 8.22
CA CYS A 87 -2.22 -1.65 7.25
C CYS A 87 -3.12 -1.54 6.02
N VAL A 88 -2.95 -0.44 5.30
CA VAL A 88 -3.59 -0.16 4.02
C VAL A 88 -2.49 0.12 3.00
N VAL A 89 -2.49 -0.60 1.88
CA VAL A 89 -1.56 -0.40 0.78
C VAL A 89 -2.27 0.36 -0.34
N VAL A 90 -1.75 1.55 -0.61
CA VAL A 90 -2.25 2.49 -1.61
C VAL A 90 -1.11 2.87 -2.54
N GLN A 91 -1.40 2.93 -3.84
CA GLN A 91 -0.45 3.42 -4.84
C GLN A 91 -0.88 4.84 -5.25
N SER A 92 0.02 5.81 -5.11
CA SER A 92 -0.22 7.20 -5.49
C SER A 92 0.90 7.68 -6.43
N PRO A 93 0.60 8.08 -7.68
CA PRO A 93 -0.72 8.00 -8.33
C PRO A 93 -1.14 6.55 -8.58
N SER A 94 -2.45 6.27 -8.56
CA SER A 94 -2.97 4.92 -8.81
C SER A 94 -2.63 4.43 -10.23
N PHE A 95 -2.71 3.12 -10.47
CA PHE A 95 -2.51 2.52 -11.79
C PHE A 95 -3.40 3.17 -12.88
N TYR A 96 -4.57 3.67 -12.50
CA TYR A 96 -5.51 4.36 -13.39
C TYR A 96 -5.25 5.87 -13.52
N GLY A 97 -4.18 6.39 -12.89
CA GLY A 97 -3.79 7.80 -12.95
C GLY A 97 -4.59 8.72 -12.02
N GLN A 98 -5.34 8.16 -11.07
CA GLN A 98 -6.16 8.92 -10.14
C GLN A 98 -5.40 9.27 -8.87
N LEU A 99 -5.59 10.51 -8.42
CA LEU A 99 -5.15 11.01 -7.12
C LEU A 99 -6.19 10.60 -6.07
N ILE A 100 -5.82 9.63 -5.24
CA ILE A 100 -6.60 9.20 -4.09
C ILE A 100 -6.22 10.12 -2.92
N ASP A 101 -7.22 10.69 -2.24
CA ASP A 101 -6.97 11.45 -1.01
C ASP A 101 -6.58 10.48 0.11
N LEU A 102 -5.29 10.46 0.44
CA LEU A 102 -4.71 9.58 1.46
C LEU A 102 -4.99 10.06 2.88
N LYS A 103 -5.41 11.32 3.04
CA LYS A 103 -5.61 11.94 4.35
C LYS A 103 -6.72 11.26 5.17
N PRO A 104 -7.94 11.05 4.64
CA PRO A 104 -8.99 10.33 5.39
C PRO A 104 -8.63 8.85 5.64
N ILE A 105 -7.85 8.23 4.74
CA ILE A 105 -7.39 6.84 4.90
C ILE A 105 -6.41 6.73 6.07
N ALA A 106 -5.46 7.66 6.18
CA ALA A 106 -4.49 7.70 7.27
C ALA A 106 -5.16 7.98 8.62
N GLU A 107 -6.12 8.91 8.67
CA GLU A 107 -6.88 9.21 9.89
C GLU A 107 -7.67 7.98 10.37
N LYS A 108 -8.32 7.24 9.47
CA LYS A 108 -9.08 6.04 9.82
C LYS A 108 -8.20 4.85 10.17
N ALA A 109 -7.00 4.73 9.58
CA ALA A 109 -6.05 3.66 9.89
C ALA A 109 -5.31 3.87 11.23
N HIS A 110 -5.19 5.11 11.70
CA HIS A 110 -4.56 5.44 12.99
C HIS A 110 -5.52 5.49 14.18
N ALA A 111 -6.84 5.46 13.93
CA ALA A 111 -7.87 5.39 14.97
C ALA A 111 -7.95 3.98 15.61
#